data_AF-A0A7G2IUE5-F1
#
_entry.id   AF-A0A7G2IUE5-F1
#
_cell.length_a   1.000
_cell.length_b   1.000
_cell.length_c   1.000
_cell.angle_alpha   90.00
_cell.angle_beta   90.00
_cell.angle_gamma   90.00
#
_symmetry.space_group_name_H-M   'P 1'
#
loop_
_entity.id
_entity.type
_entity.pdbx_description
1 polymer ?
#
loop_
_entity_poly.entity_id
_entity_poly.type
_entity_poly.pdbx_seq_one_letter_code
_entity_poly.pdbx_strand_id
1 'polypeptide(L)'
;MDNPTPYFVTLIGLSRKPEAQGGDRLTDFPGVMVSPKSSRDFSVTDGSVSQFSMMYVNDFGGHPELKFSCTGNVCKALPMEQQPR
;
A
#
# COMPACT_ATOMS: atom_id res chain seq x y z
N MET A 1 3.59 -8.63 1.75
CA MET A 1 4.19 -7.28 1.91
C MET A 1 5.37 -7.38 2.85
N ASP A 2 6.48 -6.71 2.53
CA ASP A 2 7.68 -6.69 3.37
C ASP A 2 7.88 -5.31 4.02
N ASN A 3 8.06 -5.28 5.34
CA ASN A 3 8.35 -4.09 6.11
C ASN A 3 9.83 -4.11 6.56
N PRO A 4 10.74 -3.52 5.77
CA PRO A 4 12.15 -3.46 6.14
C PRO A 4 12.42 -2.35 7.17
N THR A 5 11.44 -1.58 7.62
CA THR A 5 11.63 -0.46 8.56
C THR A 5 11.70 -0.94 10.01
N PRO A 6 12.27 -0.16 10.94
CA PRO A 6 12.23 -0.45 12.36
C PRO A 6 10.90 -0.06 13.04
N TYR A 7 9.86 0.32 12.27
CA TYR A 7 8.58 0.81 12.80
C TYR A 7 7.43 -0.13 12.44
N PHE A 8 6.36 -0.08 13.24
CA PHE A 8 5.10 -0.71 12.87
C PHE A 8 4.46 0.10 11.74
N VAL A 9 3.96 -0.61 10.72
CA VAL A 9 3.26 0.00 9.61
C VAL A 9 1.83 -0.53 9.60
N THR A 10 0.85 0.37 9.65
CA THR A 10 -0.57 0.01 9.56
C THR A 10 -1.07 0.31 8.16
N LEU A 11 -1.41 -0.74 7.42
CA LEU A 11 -2.00 -0.66 6.09
C LEU A 11 -3.51 -0.67 6.23
N ILE A 12 -4.19 0.25 5.55
CA ILE A 12 -5.65 0.38 5.62
C ILE A 12 -6.32 0.18 4.27
N GLY A 13 -5.56 -0.01 3.20
CA GLY A 13 -6.08 -0.53 1.96
C GLY A 13 -5.10 -0.44 0.80
N LEU A 14 -5.40 -1.21 -0.24
CA LEU A 14 -4.85 -1.01 -1.57
C LEU A 14 -5.98 -0.60 -2.52
N SER A 15 -5.67 0.22 -3.53
CA SER A 15 -6.63 0.68 -4.54
C SER A 15 -5.95 0.79 -5.91
N ARG A 16 -6.69 0.70 -7.02
CA ARG A 16 -6.11 0.77 -8.38
C ARG A 16 -5.47 2.14 -8.70
N LYS A 17 -5.93 3.19 -8.02
CA LYS A 17 -5.46 4.58 -8.11
C LYS A 17 -5.79 5.28 -6.78
N PRO A 18 -5.21 6.45 -6.49
CA PRO A 18 -5.51 7.18 -5.25
C PRO A 18 -7.02 7.32 -5.00
N GLU A 19 -7.46 7.23 -3.75
CA GLU A 19 -8.88 7.36 -3.38
C GLU A 19 -9.46 8.70 -3.84
N ALA A 20 -8.68 9.79 -3.76
CA ALA A 20 -9.05 11.10 -4.28
C ALA A 20 -9.34 11.11 -5.80
N GLN A 21 -8.90 10.09 -6.53
CA GLN A 21 -9.15 9.90 -7.97
C GLN A 21 -10.24 8.86 -8.23
N GLY A 22 -10.97 8.41 -7.20
CA GLY A 22 -12.05 7.42 -7.28
C GLY A 22 -11.55 6.01 -7.57
N GLY A 23 -10.47 5.57 -6.90
CA GLY A 23 -9.89 4.25 -7.08
C GLY A 23 -10.66 3.13 -6.41
N ASP A 24 -10.97 2.08 -7.17
CA ASP A 24 -11.58 0.87 -6.62
C ASP A 24 -10.61 0.16 -5.67
N ARG A 25 -11.14 -0.30 -4.52
CA ARG A 25 -10.36 -1.03 -3.52
C ARG A 25 -9.99 -2.42 -4.03
N LEU A 26 -8.75 -2.81 -3.73
CA LEU A 26 -8.17 -4.12 -4.03
C LEU A 26 -8.12 -5.02 -2.78
N THR A 27 -8.59 -4.53 -1.63
CA THR A 27 -8.53 -5.21 -0.34
C THR A 27 -9.84 -5.05 0.43
N ASP A 28 -10.24 -6.10 1.14
CA ASP A 28 -11.45 -6.20 1.98
C ASP A 28 -11.18 -6.14 3.49
N PHE A 29 -9.91 -6.11 3.90
CA PHE A 29 -9.55 -6.00 5.32
C PHE A 29 -9.78 -4.57 5.86
N PRO A 30 -10.14 -4.43 7.16
CA PRO A 30 -10.34 -3.13 7.81
C PRO A 30 -9.02 -2.44 8.18
N GLY A 31 -7.93 -3.21 8.29
CA GLY A 31 -6.57 -2.73 8.50
C GLY A 31 -5.65 -3.88 8.87
N VAL A 32 -4.39 -3.82 8.47
CA VAL A 32 -3.36 -4.81 8.79
C VAL A 32 -2.13 -4.10 9.33
N MET A 33 -1.76 -4.45 10.56
CA MET A 33 -0.53 -3.99 11.17
C MET A 33 0.61 -4.96 10.86
N VAL A 34 1.73 -4.43 10.36
CA VAL A 34 2.94 -5.19 10.01
C VAL A 34 4.06 -4.79 10.95
N SER A 35 4.65 -5.77 11.62
CA SER A 35 5.71 -5.57 12.61
C SER A 35 7.01 -5.06 11.96
N PRO A 36 7.90 -4.40 12.72
CA PRO A 36 9.24 -4.06 12.26
C PRO A 36 9.98 -5.28 11.70
N LYS A 37 10.73 -5.09 10.61
CA LYS A 37 11.59 -6.12 10.00
C LYS A 37 10.87 -7.45 9.72
N SER A 38 9.60 -7.38 9.34
CA SER A 38 8.76 -8.56 9.12
C SER A 38 8.01 -8.48 7.80
N SER A 39 7.58 -9.63 7.33
CA SER A 39 6.70 -9.76 6.17
C SER A 39 5.33 -10.28 6.62
N ARG A 40 4.29 -9.80 5.95
CA ARG A 40 2.92 -10.25 6.16
C ARG A 40 2.16 -10.35 4.85
N ASP A 41 1.46 -11.46 4.69
CA ASP A 41 0.60 -11.70 3.53
C ASP A 41 -0.84 -11.29 3.84
N PHE A 42 -1.52 -10.83 2.80
CA PHE A 42 -2.93 -10.48 2.83
C PHE A 42 -3.55 -10.74 1.46
N SER A 43 -4.84 -11.05 1.44
CA SER A 43 -5.57 -11.27 0.20
C SER A 43 -5.80 -9.96 -0.54
N VAL A 44 -5.76 -10.02 -1.86
CA VAL A 44 -6.18 -8.94 -2.76
C VAL A 44 -7.25 -9.49 -3.70
N THR A 45 -8.20 -8.63 -4.09
CA THR A 45 -9.32 -9.01 -4.97
C THR A 45 -8.89 -9.20 -6.42
N ASP A 46 -7.78 -8.58 -6.83
CA ASP A 46 -7.19 -8.72 -8.15
C ASP A 46 -5.66 -8.69 -8.07
N GLY A 47 -5.02 -9.84 -8.27
CA GLY A 47 -3.56 -9.98 -8.28
C GLY A 47 -2.89 -9.65 -9.61
N SER A 48 -3.66 -9.35 -10.68
CA SER A 48 -3.11 -9.01 -11.99
C SER A 48 -2.64 -7.54 -12.11
N VAL A 49 -2.84 -6.76 -11.05
CA VAL A 49 -2.57 -5.33 -11.02
C VAL A 49 -1.07 -5.04 -11.09
N SER A 50 -0.65 -4.26 -12.09
CA SER A 50 0.73 -3.81 -12.27
C SER A 50 1.05 -2.48 -11.59
N GLN A 51 0.03 -1.72 -11.19
CA GLN A 51 0.14 -0.43 -10.48
C GLN A 51 -1.02 -0.24 -9.51
N PHE A 52 -0.73 0.20 -8.30
CA PHE A 52 -1.74 0.45 -7.27
C PHE A 52 -1.30 1.56 -6.32
N SER A 53 -2.26 2.10 -5.57
CA SER A 53 -2.02 2.95 -4.40
C SER A 53 -2.15 2.13 -3.14
N MET A 54 -1.28 2.39 -2.17
CA MET A 54 -1.23 1.77 -0.86
C MET A 54 -1.44 2.84 0.20
N MET A 55 -2.51 2.70 0.97
CA MET A 55 -2.87 3.64 2.02
C MET A 55 -2.42 3.11 3.37
N TYR A 56 -1.75 3.97 4.14
CA TYR A 56 -1.23 3.64 5.47
C TYR A 56 -1.58 4.73 6.49
N VAL A 57 -1.48 4.40 7.77
CA VAL A 57 -1.67 5.37 8.87
C VAL A 57 -0.32 5.92 9.28
N ASN A 58 -0.17 7.24 9.28
CA ASN A 58 1.02 7.91 9.79
C ASN A 58 0.88 8.27 11.29
N ASP A 59 1.95 8.77 11.90
CA ASP A 59 2.00 9.10 13.34
C ASP A 59 1.02 10.20 13.78
N PHE A 60 0.51 10.98 12.83
CA PHE A 60 -0.49 12.02 13.05
C PHE A 60 -1.94 11.52 12.88
N GLY A 61 -2.13 10.22 12.60
CA GLY A 61 -3.43 9.63 12.29
C GLY A 61 -3.95 9.93 10.89
N GLY A 62 -3.13 10.51 10.02
CA GLY A 62 -3.47 10.75 8.61
C GLY A 62 -3.40 9.46 7.79
N HIS A 63 -4.06 9.49 6.62
CA HIS A 63 -4.16 8.37 5.69
C HIS A 63 -3.49 8.66 4.33
N PRO A 64 -2.17 8.91 4.30
CA PRO A 64 -1.45 9.11 3.05
C PRO A 64 -1.47 7.87 2.15
N GLU A 65 -1.38 8.11 0.85
CA GLU A 65 -1.31 7.08 -0.18
C GLU A 65 0.04 7.12 -0.90
N LEU A 66 0.64 5.95 -1.10
CA LEU A 66 1.83 5.76 -1.91
C LEU A 66 1.50 4.93 -3.14
N LYS A 67 1.93 5.39 -4.31
CA LYS A 67 1.84 4.64 -5.56
C LYS A 67 2.97 3.62 -5.65
N PHE A 68 2.61 2.43 -6.11
CA PHE A 68 3.48 1.30 -6.36
C PHE A 68 3.38 0.85 -7.82
N SER A 69 4.46 0.23 -8.31
CA SER A 69 4.46 -0.48 -9.59
C SER A 69 5.18 -1.81 -9.46
N CYS A 70 4.68 -2.80 -10.20
CA CYS A 70 5.15 -4.18 -10.17
C CYS A 70 5.95 -4.52 -11.43
N THR A 71 7.05 -5.24 -11.23
CA THR A 71 7.82 -5.91 -12.29
C THR A 71 7.80 -7.41 -11.99
N GLY A 72 6.98 -8.15 -12.74
CA GLY A 72 6.60 -9.52 -12.37
C GLY A 72 5.87 -9.53 -11.03
N ASN A 73 6.31 -10.39 -10.11
CA ASN A 73 5.68 -10.56 -8.79
C ASN A 73 6.25 -9.62 -7.71
N VAL A 74 7.13 -8.69 -8.08
CA VAL A 74 7.77 -7.76 -7.14
C VAL A 74 7.24 -6.36 -7.38
N CYS A 75 6.61 -5.78 -6.36
CA CYS A 75 6.08 -4.42 -6.39
C CYS A 75 6.89 -3.49 -5.49
N LYS A 76 7.21 -2.30 -6.00
CA LYS A 76 7.98 -1.28 -5.28
C LYS A 76 7.28 0.07 -5.36
N ALA A 77 7.49 0.90 -4.34
CA ALA A 77 7.01 2.27 -4.36
C ALA A 77 7.65 3.03 -5.54
N LEU A 78 6.86 3.86 -6.21
CA LEU A 78 7.37 4.77 -7.24
C LEU A 78 8.31 5.82 -6.62
N PRO A 79 9.24 6.40 -7.40
CA PRO A 79 10.03 7.55 -7.00
C PRO A 79 9.17 8.70 -6.45
N MET A 80 9.74 9.50 -5.54
CA MET A 80 9.01 10.57 -4.84
C MET A 80 8.38 11.59 -5.81
N GLU A 81 9.02 11.85 -6.95
CA GLU A 81 8.54 12.77 -7.98
C GLU A 81 7.22 12.31 -8.62
N GLN A 82 6.90 11.02 -8.51
CA GLN A 82 5.70 10.39 -9.08
C GLN A 82 4.62 10.08 -8.02
N GLN A 83 4.91 10.35 -6.74
CA GLN A 83 3.94 10.16 -5.67
C GLN A 83 2.83 11.24 -5.73
N PRO A 84 1.65 10.96 -5.16
CA PRO A 84 0.65 12.00 -4.92
C PRO A 84 1.28 13.14 -4.09
N ARG A 85 0.96 14.38 -4.47
CA ARG A 85 1.37 15.56 -3.69
C ARG A 85 0.35 15.87 -2.61
#